data_AF-A0A9R0WI08-F1
#
_entry.id   AF-A0A9R0WI08-F1
#
_cell.length_a   1.000
_cell.length_b   1.000
_cell.length_c   1.000
_cell.angle_alpha   90.00
_cell.angle_beta   90.00
_cell.angle_gamma   90.00
#
_symmetry.space_group_name_H-M   'P 1'
#
loop_
_entity.id
_entity.type
_entity.pdbx_description
1 polymer ?
#
loop_
_entity_poly.entity_id
_entity_poly.type
_entity_poly.pdbx_seq_one_letter_code
_entity_poly.pdbx_strand_id
1 'polypeptide(L)'
;MPRGLLIKYFLRVDAGGLFHTYPHRGGPFKSLQEAQDAIDSYHINLCKFKYLGGLSKEDRYVWHTLYWRNGTRKNSKEALDVMMNYNPTREVVKALLDKHNEDHLLEDLAYEIKKVVSYKAHFPRKGSQHECRSFSHLNVLVERGPNAIEDLLFIEMTCTTDGEFEEYTLSCICVVSSEDDDLHCQ
;
A
#
# COMPACT_ATOMS: atom_id res chain seq x y z
N MET A 1 -2.75 19.62 -10.36
CA MET A 1 -4.17 19.28 -10.59
C MET A 1 -4.60 18.30 -9.49
N PRO A 2 -5.83 18.35 -8.94
CA PRO A 2 -6.07 17.89 -7.56
C PRO A 2 -5.87 16.38 -7.40
N ARG A 3 -5.04 16.04 -6.41
CA ARG A 3 -4.73 14.71 -5.85
C ARG A 3 -5.99 14.03 -5.29
N GLY A 4 -6.87 13.59 -6.19
CA GLY A 4 -8.27 13.25 -5.91
C GLY A 4 -8.53 11.81 -5.46
N LEU A 5 -7.51 11.07 -5.04
CA LEU A 5 -7.67 9.73 -4.48
C LEU A 5 -7.43 9.80 -2.97
N LEU A 6 -8.43 9.37 -2.19
CA LEU A 6 -8.32 9.15 -0.74
C LEU A 6 -7.38 7.98 -0.39
N ILE A 7 -6.99 7.18 -1.38
CA ILE A 7 -6.31 5.90 -1.23
C ILE A 7 -4.99 5.99 -1.99
N LYS A 8 -3.88 5.68 -1.31
CA LYS A 8 -2.58 5.51 -1.94
C LYS A 8 -2.50 4.10 -2.54
N TYR A 9 -1.98 4.00 -3.76
CA TYR A 9 -1.77 2.71 -4.41
C TYR A 9 -0.28 2.40 -4.43
N PHE A 10 0.05 1.14 -4.22
CA PHE A 10 1.39 0.62 -4.39
C PHE A 10 1.39 -0.35 -5.55
N LEU A 11 2.47 -0.32 -6.32
CA LEU A 11 2.70 -1.26 -7.40
C LEU A 11 3.93 -2.09 -7.07
N ARG A 12 3.84 -3.39 -7.34
CA ARG A 12 4.96 -4.33 -7.25
C ARG A 12 5.15 -4.95 -8.63
N VAL A 13 6.40 -5.08 -9.05
CA VAL A 13 6.77 -5.81 -10.27
C VAL A 13 7.24 -7.21 -9.87
N ASP A 14 6.62 -8.25 -10.43
CA ASP A 14 7.01 -9.64 -10.18
C ASP A 14 8.24 -10.04 -11.02
N ALA A 15 8.74 -11.26 -10.80
CA ALA A 15 9.88 -11.79 -11.55
C ALA A 15 9.63 -11.90 -13.07
N GLY A 16 8.37 -11.97 -13.50
CA GLY A 16 7.96 -11.97 -14.90
C GLY A 16 7.84 -10.57 -15.52
N GLY A 17 8.10 -9.51 -14.75
CA GLY A 17 7.95 -8.12 -15.18
C GLY A 17 6.51 -7.62 -15.19
N LEU A 18 5.58 -8.34 -14.55
CA LEU A 18 4.18 -7.94 -14.49
C LEU A 18 3.89 -7.12 -13.23
N PHE A 19 2.97 -6.18 -13.37
CA PHE A 19 2.59 -5.22 -12.33
C PHE A 19 1.41 -5.75 -11.51
N HIS A 20 1.56 -5.72 -10.19
CA HIS A 20 0.54 -6.05 -9.21
C HIS A 20 0.18 -4.80 -8.41
N THR A 21 -1.11 -4.57 -8.18
CA THR A 21 -1.60 -3.38 -7.47
C THR A 21 -1.99 -3.71 -6.02
N TYR A 22 -1.74 -2.77 -5.11
CA TYR A 22 -2.13 -2.84 -3.71
C TYR A 22 -2.82 -1.54 -3.30
N PRO A 23 -4.11 -1.57 -2.88
CA PRO A 23 -4.98 -2.74 -2.81
C PRO A 23 -5.21 -3.41 -4.17
N HIS A 24 -5.55 -4.71 -4.16
CA HIS A 24 -5.77 -5.47 -5.39
C HIS A 24 -6.90 -4.89 -6.24
N ARG A 25 -6.63 -4.64 -7.54
CA ARG A 25 -7.57 -4.11 -8.53
C ARG A 25 -7.63 -4.96 -9.80
N GLY A 26 -7.29 -6.25 -9.68
CA GLY A 26 -7.13 -7.17 -10.80
C GLY A 26 -5.66 -7.32 -11.19
N GLY A 27 -5.43 -7.82 -12.40
CA GLY A 27 -4.10 -8.14 -12.90
C GLY A 27 -3.68 -9.59 -12.60
N PRO A 28 -2.38 -9.91 -12.76
CA PRO A 28 -1.27 -8.98 -13.02
C PRO A 28 -1.34 -8.28 -14.40
N PHE A 29 -0.73 -7.09 -14.50
CA PHE A 29 -0.77 -6.22 -15.69
C PHE A 29 0.58 -6.19 -16.42
N LYS A 30 0.58 -5.98 -17.74
CA LYS A 30 1.83 -5.97 -18.54
C LYS A 30 2.53 -4.61 -18.54
N SER A 31 1.85 -3.55 -18.14
CA SER A 31 2.41 -2.20 -18.13
C SER A 31 1.85 -1.36 -16.99
N LEU A 32 2.60 -0.29 -16.63
CA LEU A 32 2.13 0.73 -15.69
C LEU A 32 0.83 1.39 -16.15
N GLN A 33 0.66 1.60 -17.46
CA GLN A 33 -0.55 2.19 -18.02
C GLN A 33 -1.77 1.29 -17.80
N GLU A 34 -1.65 -0.03 -18.03
CA GLU A 34 -2.75 -0.98 -17.76
C GLU A 34 -3.14 -1.01 -16.28
N ALA A 35 -2.15 -0.96 -15.38
CA ALA A 35 -2.41 -0.90 -13.94
C ALA A 35 -3.10 0.42 -13.54
N GLN A 36 -2.66 1.54 -14.11
CA GLN A 36 -3.29 2.85 -13.90
C GLN A 36 -4.73 2.87 -14.43
N ASP A 37 -4.97 2.32 -15.62
CA ASP A 37 -6.30 2.21 -16.21
C ASP A 37 -7.23 1.33 -15.36
N ALA A 38 -6.71 0.27 -14.74
CA ALA A 38 -7.49 -0.57 -13.83
C ALA A 38 -7.85 0.16 -12.52
N ILE A 39 -6.90 0.92 -11.94
CA ILE A 39 -7.15 1.78 -10.78
C ILE A 39 -8.20 2.83 -11.11
N ASP A 40 -8.04 3.53 -12.24
CA ASP A 40 -8.99 4.54 -12.70
C ASP A 40 -10.35 3.93 -13.00
N SER A 41 -10.40 2.75 -13.65
CA SER A 41 -11.65 2.02 -13.92
C SER A 41 -12.35 1.60 -12.63
N TYR A 42 -11.63 1.20 -11.58
CA TYR A 42 -12.24 0.90 -10.28
C TYR A 42 -12.93 2.13 -9.71
N HIS A 43 -12.24 3.28 -9.76
CA HIS A 43 -12.83 4.55 -9.32
C HIS A 43 -13.99 4.99 -10.22
N ILE A 44 -13.91 4.77 -11.53
CA ILE A 44 -14.97 5.05 -12.52
C ILE A 44 -16.21 4.17 -12.30
N ASN A 45 -16.04 2.88 -12.01
CA ASN A 45 -17.16 1.97 -11.78
C ASN A 45 -17.84 2.22 -10.43
N LEU A 46 -17.10 2.70 -9.43
CA LEU A 46 -17.71 3.26 -8.22
C LEU A 46 -18.47 4.56 -8.52
N CYS A 47 -18.11 5.33 -9.57
CA CYS A 47 -18.95 6.42 -10.10
C CYS A 47 -20.23 5.84 -10.72
N LYS A 48 -21.29 5.70 -9.92
CA LYS A 48 -22.63 5.44 -10.49
C LYS A 48 -23.16 6.58 -11.39
N PHE A 49 -22.48 7.74 -11.44
CA PHE A 49 -22.87 8.89 -12.25
C PHE A 49 -22.09 8.95 -13.58
N LYS A 50 -22.58 8.20 -14.57
CA LYS A 50 -22.07 8.22 -15.96
C LYS A 50 -22.49 9.44 -16.79
N TYR A 51 -23.11 10.48 -16.22
CA TYR A 51 -23.65 11.61 -16.99
C TYR A 51 -23.24 12.98 -16.41
N LEU A 52 -21.95 13.33 -16.50
CA LEU A 52 -21.51 14.74 -16.36
C LEU A 52 -21.57 15.50 -17.70
N GLY A 53 -21.81 14.81 -18.82
CA GLY A 53 -21.79 15.39 -20.17
C GLY A 53 -22.90 16.41 -20.46
N GLY A 54 -24.01 16.35 -19.70
CA GLY A 54 -25.12 17.31 -19.80
C GLY A 54 -25.04 18.50 -18.86
N LEU A 55 -24.00 18.58 -18.01
CA LEU A 55 -23.87 19.62 -17.00
C LEU A 55 -23.16 20.87 -17.52
N SER A 56 -23.58 22.03 -17.02
CA SER A 56 -22.88 23.30 -17.24
C SER A 56 -21.43 23.25 -16.71
N LYS A 57 -20.61 24.26 -17.02
CA LYS A 57 -19.24 24.33 -16.48
C LYS A 57 -19.28 24.54 -14.97
N GLU A 58 -20.23 25.33 -14.50
CA GLU A 58 -20.47 25.67 -13.10
C GLU A 58 -20.91 24.44 -12.31
N ASP A 59 -21.85 23.66 -12.86
CA ASP A 59 -22.31 22.40 -12.24
C ASP A 59 -21.18 21.37 -12.16
N ARG A 60 -20.36 21.26 -13.21
CA ARG A 60 -19.16 20.41 -13.16
C ARG A 60 -18.17 20.87 -12.10
N TYR A 61 -17.98 22.18 -11.95
CA TYR A 61 -17.09 22.73 -10.92
C TYR A 61 -17.61 22.44 -9.51
N VAL A 62 -18.90 22.68 -9.25
CA VAL A 62 -19.56 22.35 -7.97
C VAL A 62 -19.44 20.84 -7.70
N TRP A 63 -19.66 20.01 -8.72
CA TRP A 63 -19.56 18.57 -8.59
C TRP A 63 -18.14 18.11 -8.24
N HIS A 64 -17.11 18.59 -8.96
CA HIS A 64 -15.71 18.29 -8.66
C HIS A 64 -15.25 18.81 -7.28
N THR A 65 -15.93 19.85 -6.77
CA THR A 65 -15.67 20.39 -5.43
C THR A 65 -16.25 19.47 -4.36
N LEU A 66 -17.52 19.09 -4.49
CA LEU A 66 -18.29 18.39 -3.47
C LEU A 66 -18.18 16.86 -3.51
N TYR A 67 -17.84 16.29 -4.65
CA TYR A 67 -17.83 14.85 -4.88
C TYR A 67 -16.46 14.36 -5.34
N TRP A 68 -16.09 13.17 -4.87
CA TRP A 68 -14.97 12.41 -5.42
C TRP A 68 -15.32 11.92 -6.82
N ARG A 69 -14.29 11.51 -7.59
CA ARG A 69 -14.53 10.95 -8.92
C ARG A 69 -15.58 9.86 -8.86
N ASN A 70 -15.50 8.93 -7.90
CA ASN A 70 -16.49 7.87 -7.65
C ASN A 70 -17.92 8.32 -7.25
N GLY A 71 -18.24 9.62 -7.28
CA GLY A 71 -19.57 10.13 -6.96
C GLY A 71 -19.91 10.12 -5.46
N THR A 72 -19.01 9.65 -4.60
CA THR A 72 -19.14 9.78 -3.15
C THR A 72 -18.89 11.24 -2.77
N ARG A 73 -19.77 11.84 -1.96
CA ARG A 73 -19.56 13.20 -1.48
C ARG A 73 -18.30 13.22 -0.60
N LYS A 74 -17.42 14.22 -0.77
CA LYS A 74 -16.10 14.22 -0.12
C LYS A 74 -16.14 14.15 1.41
N ASN A 75 -17.22 14.67 1.99
CA ASN A 75 -17.48 14.67 3.44
C ASN A 75 -18.60 13.68 3.82
N SER A 76 -18.83 12.62 3.03
CA SER A 76 -19.83 11.60 3.38
C SER A 76 -19.27 10.62 4.40
N LYS A 77 -20.18 9.93 5.10
CA LYS A 77 -19.83 8.87 6.04
C LYS A 77 -19.05 7.74 5.35
N GLU A 78 -19.41 7.40 4.11
CA GLU A 78 -18.76 6.34 3.32
C GLU A 78 -17.33 6.72 2.92
N ALA A 79 -17.09 7.98 2.52
CA ALA A 79 -15.73 8.46 2.25
C ALA A 79 -14.88 8.46 3.53
N LEU A 80 -15.47 8.86 4.66
CA LEU A 80 -14.83 8.83 5.96
C LEU A 80 -14.52 7.39 6.39
N ASP A 81 -15.44 6.45 6.21
CA ASP A 81 -15.27 5.04 6.56
C ASP A 81 -14.15 4.38 5.74
N VAL A 82 -14.12 4.61 4.43
CA VAL A 82 -13.01 4.15 3.57
C VAL A 82 -11.68 4.75 4.02
N MET A 83 -11.64 6.04 4.36
CA MET A 83 -10.43 6.70 4.86
C MET A 83 -9.98 6.15 6.23
N MET A 84 -10.92 5.91 7.14
CA MET A 84 -10.64 5.42 8.50
C MET A 84 -10.20 3.95 8.50
N ASN A 85 -10.70 3.15 7.55
CA ASN A 85 -10.36 1.73 7.42
C ASN A 85 -9.17 1.48 6.48
N TYR A 86 -8.77 2.48 5.67
CA TYR A 86 -7.63 2.36 4.78
C TYR A 86 -6.31 2.37 5.57
N ASN A 87 -5.54 1.30 5.45
CA ASN A 87 -4.25 1.16 6.09
C ASN A 87 -3.13 1.06 5.03
N PRO A 88 -2.56 2.21 4.59
CA PRO A 88 -1.49 2.23 3.59
C PRO A 88 -0.29 1.38 4.02
N THR A 89 0.02 1.37 5.32
CA THR A 89 1.12 0.56 5.87
C THR A 89 0.90 -0.92 5.61
N ARG A 90 -0.32 -1.44 5.83
CA ARG A 90 -0.63 -2.85 5.56
C ARG A 90 -0.45 -3.21 4.10
N GLU A 91 -0.87 -2.33 3.19
CA GLU A 91 -0.76 -2.58 1.74
C GLU A 91 0.70 -2.58 1.26
N VAL A 92 1.55 -1.68 1.77
CA VAL A 92 3.01 -1.72 1.50
C VAL A 92 3.62 -3.00 2.02
N VAL A 93 3.35 -3.35 3.29
CA VAL A 93 3.90 -4.56 3.91
C VAL A 93 3.48 -5.80 3.13
N LYS A 94 2.23 -5.84 2.64
CA LYS A 94 1.75 -6.93 1.79
C LYS A 94 2.53 -7.02 0.49
N ALA A 95 2.74 -5.90 -0.20
CA ALA A 95 3.53 -5.88 -1.44
C ALA A 95 4.97 -6.36 -1.21
N LEU A 96 5.59 -5.93 -0.11
CA LEU A 96 6.95 -6.33 0.26
C LEU A 96 7.04 -7.83 0.61
N LEU A 97 6.09 -8.37 1.38
CA LEU A 97 6.06 -9.79 1.72
C LEU A 97 5.74 -10.67 0.51
N ASP A 98 4.79 -10.26 -0.33
CA ASP A 98 4.50 -10.98 -1.58
C ASP A 98 5.76 -11.01 -2.47
N LYS A 99 6.53 -9.91 -2.54
CA LYS A 99 7.83 -9.88 -3.24
C LYS A 99 8.86 -10.82 -2.59
N HIS A 100 8.99 -10.78 -1.27
CA HIS A 100 9.89 -11.66 -0.54
C HIS A 100 9.55 -13.15 -0.77
N ASN A 101 8.27 -13.52 -0.74
CA ASN A 101 7.81 -14.88 -0.98
C ASN A 101 8.15 -15.35 -2.41
N GLU A 102 8.05 -14.47 -3.41
CA GLU A 102 8.48 -14.76 -4.79
C GLU A 102 9.98 -14.92 -4.94
N ASP A 103 10.76 -14.11 -4.23
CA ASP A 103 12.23 -14.18 -4.30
C ASP A 103 12.76 -15.39 -3.50
N HIS A 104 11.97 -15.92 -2.57
CA HIS A 104 12.30 -17.07 -1.71
C HIS A 104 11.23 -18.17 -1.85
N LEU A 105 11.12 -18.75 -3.05
CA LEU A 105 10.18 -19.84 -3.39
C LEU A 105 10.45 -21.11 -2.58
N LEU A 106 10.02 -21.11 -1.32
CA LEU A 106 9.82 -22.28 -0.49
C LEU A 106 8.31 -22.44 -0.38
N GLU A 107 7.73 -23.26 -1.27
CA GLU A 107 6.27 -23.37 -1.48
C GLU A 107 5.47 -23.61 -0.18
N ASP A 108 6.09 -24.24 0.82
CA ASP A 108 5.46 -24.55 2.11
C ASP A 108 5.56 -23.43 3.18
N LEU A 109 6.16 -22.28 2.85
CA LEU A 109 6.61 -21.30 3.83
C LEU A 109 6.26 -19.84 3.49
N ALA A 110 5.35 -19.61 2.55
CA ALA A 110 4.88 -18.27 2.19
C ALA A 110 4.18 -17.59 3.38
N TYR A 111 4.53 -16.31 3.61
CA TYR A 111 3.93 -15.52 4.69
C TYR A 111 2.64 -14.83 4.24
N GLU A 112 1.57 -14.97 5.02
CA GLU A 112 0.32 -14.23 4.86
C GLU A 112 0.08 -13.29 6.06
N ILE A 113 -0.19 -12.00 5.81
CA ILE A 113 -0.40 -11.02 6.87
C ILE A 113 -1.75 -11.23 7.57
N LYS A 114 -1.70 -11.53 8.87
CA LYS A 114 -2.85 -11.40 9.76
C LYS A 114 -3.03 -9.99 10.28
N LYS A 115 -1.96 -9.43 10.85
CA LYS A 115 -2.05 -8.15 11.56
C LYS A 115 -0.71 -7.44 11.61
N VAL A 116 -0.71 -6.14 11.33
CA VAL A 116 0.40 -5.26 11.69
C VAL A 116 0.24 -4.94 13.19
N VAL A 117 1.15 -5.46 14.02
CA VAL A 117 1.10 -5.35 15.48
C VAL A 117 1.67 -4.01 15.95
N SER A 118 2.81 -3.61 15.37
CA SER A 118 3.47 -2.35 15.70
C SER A 118 4.02 -1.69 14.45
N TYR A 119 4.12 -0.35 14.50
CA TYR A 119 4.71 0.48 13.45
C TYR A 119 5.43 1.64 14.10
N LYS A 120 6.73 1.78 13.80
CA LYS A 120 7.56 2.89 14.25
C LYS A 120 8.32 3.46 13.06
N ALA A 121 7.96 4.67 12.66
CA ALA A 121 8.65 5.41 11.62
C ALA A 121 9.88 6.12 12.18
N HIS A 122 10.99 6.06 11.46
CA HIS A 122 12.22 6.80 11.73
C HIS A 122 12.50 7.71 10.54
N PHE A 123 12.53 9.01 10.83
CA PHE A 123 12.81 10.02 9.82
C PHE A 123 14.25 10.50 9.97
N PRO A 124 14.96 10.73 8.86
CA PRO A 124 16.28 11.34 8.93
C PRO A 124 16.19 12.72 9.59
N ARG A 125 17.20 13.05 10.40
CA ARG A 125 17.27 14.32 11.10
C ARG A 125 17.28 15.48 10.09
N LYS A 126 16.45 16.49 10.33
CA LYS A 126 16.36 17.72 9.52
C LYS A 126 17.77 18.27 9.24
N GLY A 127 18.21 18.22 7.98
CA GLY A 127 19.52 18.76 7.54
C GLY A 127 20.53 17.75 6.96
N SER A 128 20.19 16.47 6.80
CA SER A 128 21.06 15.53 6.04
C SER A 128 21.00 15.85 4.53
N GLN A 129 22.16 15.99 3.90
CA GLN A 129 22.30 16.20 2.45
C GLN A 129 21.97 14.96 1.61
N HIS A 130 21.67 13.83 2.26
CA HIS A 130 21.25 12.61 1.58
C HIS A 130 19.74 12.63 1.38
N GLU A 131 19.34 12.33 0.14
CA GLU A 131 17.97 12.06 -0.31
C GLU A 131 17.13 11.44 0.80
N CYS A 132 15.90 11.91 0.96
CA CYS A 132 14.98 11.60 2.06
C CYS A 132 14.73 10.09 2.21
N ARG A 133 15.69 9.36 2.79
CA ARG A 133 15.59 7.95 3.13
C ARG A 133 15.00 7.87 4.52
N SER A 134 13.74 7.45 4.60
CA SER A 134 13.12 7.07 5.87
C SER A 134 13.23 5.56 6.04
N PHE A 135 13.24 5.09 7.28
CA PHE A 135 13.13 3.68 7.59
C PHE A 135 12.06 3.47 8.65
N SER A 136 11.33 2.37 8.55
CA SER A 136 10.26 2.04 9.49
C SER A 136 10.47 0.64 10.00
N HIS A 137 10.30 0.47 11.30
CA HIS A 137 10.29 -0.82 11.98
C HIS A 137 8.86 -1.25 12.23
N LEU A 138 8.55 -2.50 11.91
CA LEU A 138 7.23 -3.08 12.07
C LEU A 138 7.34 -4.46 12.70
N ASN A 139 6.41 -4.76 13.60
CA ASN A 139 6.14 -6.14 13.97
C ASN A 139 4.85 -6.59 13.30
N VAL A 140 4.89 -7.69 12.58
CA VAL A 140 3.78 -8.19 11.77
C VAL A 140 3.50 -9.64 12.14
N LEU A 141 2.28 -9.90 12.60
CA LEU A 141 1.80 -11.25 12.79
C LEU A 141 1.41 -11.83 11.44
N VAL A 142 2.01 -12.96 11.10
CA VAL A 142 1.79 -13.68 9.86
C VAL A 142 1.40 -15.13 10.12
N GLU A 143 0.69 -15.72 9.17
CA GLU A 143 0.58 -17.17 9.07
C GLU A 143 1.57 -17.69 8.02
N ARG A 144 2.15 -18.85 8.30
CA ARG A 144 3.13 -19.51 7.45
C ARG A 144 2.72 -20.95 7.17
N GLY A 145 2.70 -21.30 5.88
CA GLY A 145 2.55 -22.68 5.41
C GLY A 145 1.18 -23.30 5.65
N PRO A 146 1.01 -24.58 5.25
CA PRO A 146 -0.30 -25.26 5.28
C PRO A 146 -0.86 -25.49 6.69
N ASN A 147 0.01 -25.49 7.70
CA ASN A 147 -0.38 -25.66 9.10
C ASN A 147 -0.79 -24.35 9.79
N ALA A 148 -0.81 -23.23 9.05
CA ALA A 148 -1.14 -21.90 9.57
C ALA A 148 -0.34 -21.56 10.84
N ILE A 149 0.97 -21.82 10.81
CA ILE A 149 1.84 -21.52 11.95
C ILE A 149 1.90 -19.99 12.08
N GLU A 150 1.53 -19.49 13.25
CA GLU A 150 1.59 -18.06 13.54
C GLU A 150 3.02 -17.66 13.92
N ASP A 151 3.64 -16.80 13.12
CA ASP A 151 4.95 -16.22 13.37
C ASP A 151 4.82 -14.71 13.60
N LEU A 152 5.64 -14.16 14.48
CA LEU A 152 5.83 -12.72 14.61
C LEU A 152 7.07 -12.31 13.82
N LEU A 153 6.90 -11.51 12.77
CA LEU A 153 8.01 -10.98 11.99
C LEU A 153 8.38 -9.58 12.45
N PHE A 154 9.67 -9.34 12.66
CA PHE A 154 10.25 -8.01 12.62
C PHE A 154 10.58 -7.65 11.17
N ILE A 155 10.12 -6.49 10.72
CA ILE A 155 10.36 -5.96 9.37
C ILE A 155 10.97 -4.57 9.50
N GLU A 156 12.10 -4.37 8.85
CA GLU A 156 12.60 -3.05 8.51
C GLU A 156 12.32 -2.78 7.04
N MET A 157 11.59 -1.71 6.76
CA MET A 157 11.41 -1.21 5.39
C MET A 157 12.06 0.16 5.25
N THR A 158 12.73 0.40 4.13
CA THR A 158 13.21 1.73 3.77
C THR A 158 12.33 2.32 2.68
N CYS A 159 12.12 3.64 2.76
CA CYS A 159 11.42 4.41 1.75
C CYS A 159 12.33 5.51 1.23
N THR A 160 12.54 5.53 -0.07
CA THR A 160 13.20 6.59 -0.83
C THR A 160 12.16 7.35 -1.64
N THR A 161 12.28 8.67 -1.66
CA THR A 161 11.37 9.52 -2.44
C THR A 161 12.13 10.13 -3.62
N ASP A 162 11.63 9.88 -4.83
CA ASP A 162 12.08 10.53 -6.06
C ASP A 162 10.91 11.30 -6.70
N GLY A 163 10.94 12.63 -6.59
CA GLY A 163 9.86 13.49 -7.05
C GLY A 163 8.52 13.20 -6.37
N GLU A 164 7.56 12.70 -7.14
CA GLU A 164 6.22 12.32 -6.65
C GLU A 164 6.10 10.82 -6.30
N PHE A 165 7.15 10.03 -6.54
CA PHE A 165 7.14 8.59 -6.31
C PHE A 165 7.86 8.23 -5.01
N GLU A 166 7.30 7.25 -4.32
CA GLU A 166 7.92 6.63 -3.16
C GLU A 166 8.25 5.17 -3.49
N GLU A 167 9.53 4.84 -3.40
CA GLU A 167 10.03 3.49 -3.58
C GLU A 167 10.25 2.87 -2.19
N TYR A 168 9.65 1.69 -1.98
CA TYR A 168 9.76 0.95 -0.74
C TYR A 168 10.56 -0.32 -0.97
N THR A 169 11.52 -0.60 -0.09
CA THR A 169 12.30 -1.84 -0.12
C THR A 169 12.34 -2.48 1.26
N LEU A 170 12.35 -3.82 1.27
CA LEU A 170 12.57 -4.61 2.47
C LEU A 170 14.07 -4.59 2.79
N SER A 171 14.44 -4.03 3.93
CA SER A 171 15.84 -3.93 4.36
C SER A 171 16.22 -5.02 5.35
N CYS A 172 15.28 -5.44 6.19
CA CYS A 172 15.44 -6.57 7.11
C CYS A 172 14.11 -7.29 7.32
N ILE A 173 14.17 -8.61 7.47
CA ILE A 173 13.05 -9.47 7.84
C ILE A 173 13.57 -10.60 8.73
N CYS A 174 13.03 -10.71 9.94
CA CYS A 174 13.43 -11.73 10.91
C CYS A 174 12.19 -12.28 11.63
N VAL A 175 12.17 -13.58 11.89
CA VAL A 175 11.21 -14.16 12.84
C VAL A 175 11.66 -13.80 14.25
N VAL A 176 10.74 -13.28 15.07
CA VAL A 176 10.95 -13.00 16.48
C VAL A 176 10.59 -14.26 17.26
N SER A 177 11.58 -15.03 17.70
CA SER A 177 11.40 -16.15 18.60
C SER A 177 10.91 -15.66 19.97
N SER A 178 9.99 -16.41 20.61
CA SER A 178 9.66 -16.21 22.03
C SER A 178 10.79 -16.62 22.99
N GLU A 179 11.94 -17.05 22.46
CA GLU A 179 13.13 -17.43 23.23
C GLU A 179 14.13 -16.27 23.40
N ASP A 180 13.89 -15.13 22.75
CA ASP A 180 14.76 -13.95 22.87
C ASP A 180 14.18 -12.91 23.86
N ASP A 181 13.94 -13.36 25.09
CA ASP A 181 14.07 -12.46 26.24
C ASP A 181 15.57 -12.18 26.39
N ASP A 182 15.95 -10.92 26.24
CA ASP A 182 17.32 -10.38 26.28
C ASP A 182 18.12 -10.44 24.96
N LEU A 183 17.86 -9.50 24.05
CA LEU A 183 18.95 -8.67 23.53
C LEU A 183 18.42 -7.32 23.04
N HIS A 184 18.60 -6.30 23.87
CA HIS A 184 18.46 -4.90 23.47
C HIS A 184 19.34 -4.62 22.23
N CYS A 185 18.72 -4.21 21.13
CA CYS A 185 19.43 -3.48 20.08
C CYS A 185 19.88 -2.14 20.66
N GLN A 186 21.18 -2.01 20.96
CA GLN A 186 21.87 -0.74 21.23
C GLN A 186 22.23 -0.03 19.93
#